data_AF-A0A6N9BEG5-F1
#
_entry.id   AF-A0A6N9BEG5-F1
#
_cell.length_a   1.000
_cell.length_b   1.000
_cell.length_c   1.000
_cell.angle_alpha   90.00
_cell.angle_beta   90.00
_cell.angle_gamma   90.00
#
_symmetry.space_group_name_H-M   'P 1'
#
loop_
_entity.id
_entity.type
_entity.pdbx_description
1 polymer ?
#
loop_
_entity_poly.entity_id
_entity_poly.type
_entity_poly.pdbx_seq_one_letter_code
_entity_poly.pdbx_strand_id
1 'polypeptide(L)' 'MIPVSRACQILAAAMLAAVLAGPAGAGAISGKARVVDGDTLAVAGQRIRLHGIDAPETRQT' A
#
# COMPACT_ATOMS: atom_id res chain seq x y z
N MET A 1 -7.89 37.86 4.90
CA MET A 1 -8.39 37.45 6.23
C MET A 1 -9.59 36.53 6.01
N ILE A 2 -9.47 35.24 6.30
CA ILE A 2 -10.60 34.29 6.14
C ILE A 2 -11.50 34.47 7.37
N PRO A 3 -12.82 34.70 7.20
CA PRO A 3 -13.72 34.85 8.34
C PRO A 3 -13.79 33.54 9.14
N VAL A 4 -13.80 33.63 10.48
CA VAL A 4 -13.77 32.48 11.40
C VAL A 4 -14.85 31.44 11.09
N SER A 5 -16.01 31.87 10.58
CA SER A 5 -17.09 31.00 10.11
C SER A 5 -16.69 30.07 8.95
N ARG A 6 -15.92 30.57 7.97
CA ARG A 6 -15.42 29.76 6.84
C ARG A 6 -14.34 28.77 7.28
N ALA A 7 -13.49 29.16 8.21
CA ALA A 7 -12.47 28.26 8.77
C ALA A 7 -13.12 27.08 9.52
N CYS A 8 -14.17 27.34 10.30
CA CYS A 8 -14.93 26.31 11.02
C CYS A 8 -15.63 25.34 10.05
N GLN A 9 -16.24 25.85 8.97
CA GLN A 9 -16.89 25.02 7.94
C GLN A 9 -15.91 24.08 7.23
N ILE A 10 -14.72 24.58 6.88
CA ILE A 10 -13.68 23.75 6.24
C ILE A 10 -13.19 22.66 7.19
N LEU A 11 -12.99 22.99 8.47
CA LEU A 11 -12.56 22.02 9.47
C LEU A 11 -13.62 20.93 9.70
N ALA A 12 -14.90 21.33 9.83
CA ALA A 12 -16.01 20.40 9.98
C ALA A 12 -16.14 19.47 8.77
N ALA A 13 -16.01 19.99 7.55
CA ALA A 13 -16.04 19.21 6.32
C ALA A 13 -14.86 18.24 6.21
N ALA A 14 -13.65 18.66 6.58
CA ALA A 14 -12.46 17.82 6.59
C ALA A 14 -12.58 16.68 7.62
N MET A 15 -13.10 16.96 8.81
CA MET A 15 -13.34 15.94 9.83
C MET A 15 -14.42 14.95 9.39
N LEU A 16 -15.50 15.41 8.77
CA LEU A 16 -16.53 14.53 8.22
C LEU A 16 -15.96 13.63 7.11
N ALA A 17 -15.16 14.18 6.21
CA ALA A 17 -14.50 13.40 5.15
C ALA A 17 -13.55 12.35 5.72
N ALA A 18 -12.81 12.66 6.79
CA ALA A 18 -11.93 11.70 7.45
C ALA A 18 -12.71 10.56 8.14
N VAL A 19 -13.88 10.83 8.73
CA VAL A 19 -14.75 9.81 9.32
C VAL A 19 -15.34 8.89 8.24
N LEU A 20 -15.65 9.43 7.07
CA LEU A 20 -16.21 8.68 5.94
C LEU A 20 -15.14 7.92 5.13
N ALA A 21 -13.86 8.26 5.29
CA ALA A 21 -12.77 7.51 4.69
C ALA A 21 -12.64 6.15 5.39
N GLY A 22 -13.19 5.10 4.77
CA GLY A 22 -13.04 3.73 5.22
C GLY A 22 -11.58 3.26 5.21
N PRO A 23 -11.27 2.11 5.85
CA PRO A 23 -9.91 1.59 5.87
C PRO A 23 -9.40 1.35 4.45
N ALA A 24 -8.24 1.90 4.13
CA ALA A 24 -7.51 1.54 2.92
C ALA A 24 -7.03 0.09 3.06
N GLY A 25 -7.84 -0.85 2.58
CA GLY A 25 -7.48 -2.26 2.57
C GLY A 25 -6.37 -2.51 1.56
N ALA A 26 -5.23 -3.02 2.01
CA ALA A 26 -4.29 -3.65 1.10
C ALA A 26 -4.97 -4.91 0.54
N GLY A 27 -5.32 -4.89 -0.75
CA GLY A 27 -5.93 -6.04 -1.40
C GLY A 27 -5.00 -7.24 -1.36
N ALA A 28 -5.55 -8.44 -1.13
CA ALA A 28 -4.76 -9.66 -1.17
C ALA A 28 -4.28 -9.93 -2.62
N ILE A 29 -2.97 -10.08 -2.80
CA ILE A 29 -2.43 -10.54 -4.08
C ILE A 29 -2.66 -12.05 -4.17
N SER A 30 -3.48 -12.47 -5.13
CA SER A 30 -3.90 -13.86 -5.30
C SER A 30 -3.70 -14.32 -6.74
N GLY A 31 -3.38 -15.60 -6.93
CA GLY A 31 -3.16 -16.20 -8.24
C GLY A 31 -2.04 -17.24 -8.19
N LYS A 32 -1.71 -17.81 -9.36
CA LYS A 32 -0.57 -18.74 -9.47
C LYS A 32 0.72 -17.99 -9.17
N ALA A 33 1.50 -18.53 -8.23
CA ALA A 33 2.82 -18.02 -7.89
C ALA A 33 3.90 -18.71 -8.72
N ARG A 34 4.94 -17.96 -9.10
CA ARG A 34 6.17 -18.47 -9.72
C ARG A 34 7.37 -17.91 -8.97
N VAL A 35 8.36 -18.75 -8.68
CA VAL A 35 9.63 -18.31 -8.11
C VAL A 35 10.42 -17.52 -9.15
N VAL A 36 10.93 -16.35 -8.76
CA VAL A 36 11.78 -15.52 -9.62
C VAL A 36 13.23 -15.56 -9.14
N ASP A 37 13.44 -15.41 -7.84
CA ASP A 37 14.73 -15.57 -7.17
C ASP A 37 14.51 -16.05 -5.72
N GLY A 38 15.58 -16.25 -4.95
CA GLY A 38 15.52 -16.79 -3.59
C GLY A 38 14.65 -16.00 -2.60
N ASP A 39 14.50 -14.68 -2.79
CA ASP A 39 13.67 -13.79 -1.97
C ASP A 39 12.48 -13.19 -2.75
N THR A 40 12.26 -13.59 -4.00
CA THR A 40 11.35 -12.90 -4.92
C THR A 40 10.39 -13.87 -5.61
N LEU A 41 9.09 -13.59 -5.49
CA LEU A 41 8.01 -14.31 -6.16
C LEU A 41 7.33 -13.43 -7.21
N ALA A 42 6.71 -14.06 -8.21
CA ALA A 42 5.78 -13.41 -9.12
C ALA A 42 4.38 -14.02 -8.94
N VAL A 43 3.38 -13.19 -8.64
CA VAL A 43 1.97 -13.61 -8.45
C VAL A 43 1.10 -12.66 -9.25
N ALA A 44 0.24 -13.20 -10.13
CA ALA A 44 -0.65 -12.40 -10.98
C ALA A 44 0.05 -11.26 -11.74
N GLY A 45 1.29 -11.48 -12.20
CA GLY A 45 2.10 -10.49 -12.91
C GLY A 45 2.80 -9.46 -12.01
N GLN A 46 2.56 -9.47 -10.70
CA GLN A 46 3.25 -8.61 -9.73
C GLN A 46 4.46 -9.33 -9.14
N ARG A 47 5.58 -8.63 -8.99
CA ARG A 47 6.76 -9.12 -8.27
C ARG A 47 6.65 -8.76 -6.79
N ILE A 48 6.81 -9.76 -5.93
CA ILE A 48 6.72 -9.65 -4.47
C ILE A 48 8.07 -10.02 -3.89
N ARG A 49 8.71 -9.08 -3.18
CA ARG A 49 9.95 -9.32 -2.45
C ARG A 49 9.65 -9.68 -1.01
N LEU A 50 10.29 -10.73 -0.51
CA LEU A 50 10.06 -11.25 0.83
C LEU A 50 10.85 -10.42 1.84
N HIS A 51 10.14 -9.64 2.65
CA HIS A 51 10.77 -8.82 3.69
C HIS A 51 11.45 -9.69 4.75
N GLY A 52 12.70 -9.36 5.10
CA GLY A 52 13.46 -10.06 6.13
C GLY A 52 14.07 -11.39 5.68
N ILE A 53 13.88 -11.78 4.43
CA ILE A 53 14.57 -12.92 3.81
C ILE A 53 15.69 -12.35 2.96
N ASP A 54 16.92 -12.71 3.30
CA ASP A 54 18.08 -12.49 2.44
C ASP A 54 18.45 -13.83 1.83
N ALA A 55 18.45 -13.89 0.50
CA ALA A 55 18.71 -15.11 -0.23
C ALA A 55 19.75 -14.85 -1.33
N PRO A 56 20.64 -15.81 -1.61
CA PRO A 56 21.59 -15.67 -2.70
C PRO A 56 20.85 -15.52 -4.02
N GLU A 57 21.17 -14.46 -4.77
CA GLU A 57 20.61 -14.24 -6.10
C GLU A 57 21.28 -15.16 -7.11
N THR A 58 20.50 -15.65 -8.07
CA THR A 58 20.98 -16.59 -9.10
C THR A 58 22.17 -16.05 -9.93
N ARG A 59 22.39 -14.72 -9.92
CA ARG A 59 23.46 -14.04 -10.69
C ARG A 59 24.63 -13.57 -9.84
N GLN A 60 24.67 -13.90 -8.56
CA GLN A 60 25.87 -13.67 -7.77
C GLN A 60 26.94 -14.68 -8.16
N THR A 61 28.10 -14.17 -8.57
CA THR A 61 29.34 -14.92 -8.85
C THR A 61 30.26 -14.90 -7.64
#